data_AF-A0A7V1ULE2-F1
#
_entry.id   AF-A0A7V1ULE2-F1
#
_cell.length_a   1.000
_cell.length_b   1.000
_cell.length_c   1.000
_cell.angle_alpha   90.00
_cell.angle_beta   90.00
_cell.angle_gamma   90.00
#
_symmetry.space_group_name_H-M   'P 1'
#
loop_
_entity.id
_entity.type
_entity.pdbx_description
1 polymer ?
#
loop_
_entity_poly.entity_id
_entity_poly.type
_entity_poly.pdbx_seq_one_letter_code
_entity_poly.pdbx_strand_id
1 'polypeptide(L)'
;MRADTRTRLIAHINRKKWWHVPPVDPRAYSKRGMFLASSFEEAEFYGRPLDQPKRVRIANPLVGDEASIHLRLFGTPLVVFEGSWKATLRWRFALDAKMKRQAIKLGYDSIVILSPIGFNQLKLGKIPRSIELNVFVAL
;
A
#
# COMPACT_ATOMS: atom_id res chain seq x y z
N MET A 1 14.18 -4.39 10.46
CA MET A 1 14.78 -3.65 9.33
C MET A 1 15.78 -2.66 9.90
N ARG A 2 16.98 -2.51 9.30
CA ARG A 2 17.97 -1.53 9.77
C ARG A 2 17.41 -0.10 9.59
N ALA A 3 17.69 0.79 10.53
CA ALA A 3 17.17 2.16 10.50
C ALA A 3 17.53 2.91 9.20
N ASP A 4 18.76 2.74 8.71
CA ASP A 4 19.22 3.32 7.43
C ASP A 4 18.37 2.87 6.23
N THR A 5 18.07 1.57 6.13
CA THR A 5 17.25 1.02 5.05
C THR A 5 15.86 1.64 5.02
N ARG A 6 15.24 1.83 6.19
CA ARG A 6 13.92 2.45 6.29
C ARG A 6 13.95 3.90 5.81
N THR A 7 14.92 4.68 6.26
CA THR A 7 15.09 6.08 5.87
C THR A 7 15.30 6.20 4.36
N ARG A 8 16.15 5.35 3.78
CA ARG A 8 16.39 5.32 2.33
C ARG A 8 15.14 4.92 1.53
N LEU A 9 14.34 3.98 2.02
CA LEU A 9 13.06 3.62 1.39
C LEU A 9 12.09 4.80 1.40
N ILE A 10 11.93 5.47 2.54
CA ILE A 10 11.05 6.66 2.65
C ILE A 10 11.53 7.77 1.68
N ALA A 11 12.83 8.04 1.66
CA ALA A 11 13.41 9.01 0.73
C ALA A 11 13.26 8.61 -0.74
N HIS A 12 13.28 7.31 -1.05
CA HIS A 12 12.98 6.81 -2.39
C HIS A 12 11.51 7.06 -2.76
N ILE A 13 10.58 6.68 -1.87
CA ILE A 13 9.14 6.86 -2.07
C ILE A 13 8.77 8.33 -2.28
N ASN A 14 9.29 9.23 -1.45
CA ASN A 14 8.97 10.66 -1.50
C ASN A 14 9.53 11.37 -2.74
N ARG A 15 10.56 10.82 -3.40
CA ARG A 15 11.11 11.37 -4.65
C ARG A 15 10.43 10.82 -5.90
N LYS A 16 9.72 9.71 -5.78
CA LYS A 16 9.16 8.97 -6.92
C LYS A 16 7.86 9.62 -7.42
N LYS A 17 7.61 9.45 -8.71
CA LYS A 17 6.31 9.70 -9.36
C LYS A 17 5.43 8.45 -9.20
N TRP A 18 4.20 8.64 -8.74
CA TRP A 18 3.27 7.55 -8.41
C TRP A 18 2.07 7.55 -9.34
N TRP A 19 1.64 6.36 -9.77
CA TRP A 19 0.51 6.23 -10.68
C TRP A 19 -0.74 5.81 -9.92
N HIS A 20 -1.89 6.34 -10.35
CA HIS A 20 -3.14 6.19 -9.63
C HIS A 20 -4.27 5.91 -10.61
N VAL A 21 -5.08 4.89 -10.30
CA VAL A 21 -6.38 4.65 -10.93
C VAL A 21 -7.47 5.24 -10.03
N PRO A 22 -8.23 6.24 -10.50
CA PRO A 22 -9.34 6.78 -9.73
C PRO A 22 -10.36 5.68 -9.40
N PRO A 23 -10.77 5.56 -8.13
CA PRO A 23 -11.80 4.61 -7.76
C PRO A 23 -13.16 5.08 -8.31
N VAL A 24 -14.01 4.11 -8.66
CA VAL A 24 -15.41 4.38 -9.04
C VAL A 24 -16.18 5.02 -7.88
N ASP A 25 -15.92 4.58 -6.64
CA ASP A 25 -16.49 5.19 -5.43
C ASP A 25 -15.66 6.42 -5.01
N PRO A 26 -16.19 7.65 -5.09
CA PRO A 26 -15.47 8.86 -4.68
C PRO A 26 -15.14 8.87 -3.18
N ARG A 27 -15.85 8.10 -2.35
CA ARG A 27 -15.58 7.97 -0.92
C ARG A 27 -14.52 6.91 -0.61
N ALA A 28 -13.92 6.28 -1.61
CA ALA A 28 -12.91 5.24 -1.37
C ALA A 28 -11.70 5.77 -0.60
N TYR A 29 -11.24 7.00 -0.87
CA TYR A 29 -10.08 7.58 -0.19
C TYR A 29 -10.31 7.73 1.32
N SER A 30 -11.47 8.21 1.72
CA SER A 30 -11.80 8.34 3.15
C SER A 30 -11.95 6.98 3.81
N LYS A 31 -12.57 6.00 3.14
CA LYS A 31 -12.78 4.64 3.68
C LYS A 31 -11.49 3.82 3.82
N ARG A 32 -10.65 3.80 2.78
CA ARG A 32 -9.54 2.84 2.65
C ARG A 32 -8.20 3.44 2.19
N GLY A 33 -8.14 4.75 1.97
CA GLY A 33 -6.93 5.45 1.55
C GLY A 33 -6.78 5.51 0.04
N MET A 34 -5.71 6.14 -0.43
CA MET A 34 -5.38 6.25 -1.84
C MET A 34 -4.28 5.25 -2.19
N PHE A 35 -4.61 4.33 -3.09
CA PHE A 35 -3.69 3.32 -3.60
C PHE A 35 -2.91 3.84 -4.81
N LEU A 36 -1.61 3.59 -4.82
CA LEU A 36 -0.65 4.11 -5.77
C LEU A 36 0.29 2.98 -6.19
N ALA A 37 0.57 2.90 -7.49
CA ALA A 37 1.52 1.94 -8.04
C ALA A 37 2.83 2.62 -8.45
N SER A 38 3.89 1.82 -8.55
CA SER A 38 5.23 2.31 -8.80
C SER A 38 5.50 2.62 -10.28
N SER A 39 4.71 2.05 -11.19
CA SER A 39 4.74 2.32 -12.63
C SER A 39 3.33 2.47 -13.21
N PHE A 40 3.24 2.97 -14.43
CA PHE A 40 1.97 3.12 -15.14
C PHE A 40 1.37 1.73 -15.42
N GLU A 41 2.22 0.84 -15.91
CA GLU A 41 1.88 -0.54 -16.29
C GLU A 41 1.37 -1.35 -15.08
N GLU A 42 1.96 -1.16 -13.90
CA GLU A 42 1.45 -1.77 -12.66
C GLU A 42 0.07 -1.21 -12.27
N ALA A 43 -0.17 0.09 -12.50
CA ALA A 43 -1.46 0.69 -12.21
C ALA A 43 -2.56 0.18 -13.17
N GLU A 44 -2.21 -0.14 -14.43
CA GLU A 44 -3.16 -0.64 -15.44
C GLU A 44 -3.89 -1.92 -15.02
N PHE A 45 -3.26 -2.74 -14.18
CA PHE A 45 -3.90 -3.93 -13.60
C PHE A 45 -5.22 -3.59 -12.86
N TYR A 46 -5.31 -2.40 -12.27
CA TYR A 46 -6.48 -1.95 -11.51
C TYR A 46 -7.49 -1.13 -12.33
N GLY A 47 -7.18 -0.83 -13.59
CA GLY A 47 -7.98 0.01 -14.48
C GLY A 47 -7.13 1.11 -15.13
N ARG A 48 -7.77 2.09 -15.80
CA ARG A 48 -7.05 3.16 -16.52
C ARG A 48 -6.38 4.14 -15.53
N PRO A 49 -5.04 4.23 -15.49
CA PRO A 49 -4.37 5.22 -14.65
C PRO A 49 -4.57 6.63 -15.19
N LEU A 50 -4.42 7.64 -14.33
CA LEU A 50 -4.33 9.03 -14.77
C LEU A 50 -3.07 9.24 -15.62
N ASP A 51 -3.16 10.07 -16.68
CA ASP A 51 -2.03 10.38 -17.56
C ASP A 51 -0.90 11.13 -16.84
N GLN A 52 -1.23 11.80 -15.72
CA GLN A 52 -0.26 12.50 -14.88
C GLN A 52 -0.03 11.76 -13.57
N PRO A 53 1.24 11.46 -13.22
CA PRO A 53 1.55 10.84 -11.95
C PRO A 53 1.44 11.83 -10.79
N LYS A 54 1.16 11.31 -9.60
CA LYS A 54 1.11 12.05 -8.35
C LYS A 54 2.48 12.07 -7.66
N ARG A 55 2.71 13.11 -6.85
CA ARG A 55 3.76 13.14 -5.84
C ARG A 55 3.11 13.02 -4.47
N VAL A 56 3.76 12.29 -3.58
CA VAL A 56 3.29 12.08 -2.21
C VAL A 56 4.43 12.26 -1.22
N ARG A 57 4.07 12.52 0.03
CA ARG A 57 5.01 12.60 1.14
C ARG A 57 4.51 11.69 2.26
N ILE A 58 5.37 10.76 2.66
CA ILE A 58 5.18 9.91 3.82
C ILE A 58 6.36 10.09 4.77
N ALA A 59 6.12 9.85 6.06
CA ALA A 59 7.09 9.96 7.15
C ALA A 59 7.13 8.69 7.99
N ASN A 60 5.98 8.02 8.20
CA ASN A 60 5.89 6.86 9.06
C ASN A 60 5.10 5.69 8.42
N PRO A 61 5.61 5.06 7.34
CA PRO A 61 4.96 3.90 6.76
C PRO A 61 5.08 2.67 7.64
N LEU A 62 4.02 1.84 7.60
CA LEU A 62 4.11 0.41 7.86
C LEU A 62 4.58 -0.28 6.56
N VAL A 63 5.66 -1.07 6.65
CA VAL A 63 6.31 -1.68 5.48
C VAL A 63 6.33 -3.19 5.62
N GLY A 64 5.89 -3.91 4.58
CA GLY A 64 5.97 -5.37 4.55
C GLY A 64 5.39 -5.97 3.27
N ASP A 65 5.37 -7.29 3.21
CA ASP A 65 4.42 -8.01 2.36
C ASP A 65 3.03 -8.05 3.01
N GLU A 66 2.00 -8.44 2.25
CA GLU A 66 0.62 -8.38 2.75
C GLU A 66 0.40 -9.24 4.01
N ALA A 67 0.97 -10.44 4.06
CA ALA A 67 0.84 -11.34 5.20
C ALA A 67 1.48 -10.76 6.47
N SER A 68 2.69 -10.21 6.36
CA SER A 68 3.40 -9.58 7.49
C SER A 68 2.75 -8.28 7.94
N ILE A 69 2.21 -7.47 7.03
CA ILE A 69 1.42 -6.29 7.36
C ILE A 69 0.17 -6.70 8.13
N HIS A 70 -0.58 -7.69 7.64
CA HIS A 70 -1.79 -8.17 8.31
C HIS A 70 -1.48 -8.68 9.72
N LEU A 71 -0.46 -9.53 9.85
CA LEU A 71 0.00 -10.06 11.14
C LEU A 71 0.42 -8.93 12.09
N ARG A 72 1.13 -7.92 11.59
CA ARG A 72 1.53 -6.76 12.40
C ARG A 72 0.33 -5.94 12.88
N LEU A 73 -0.71 -5.80 12.06
CA LEU A 73 -1.89 -5.01 12.40
C LEU A 73 -2.84 -5.73 13.36
N PHE A 74 -3.01 -7.04 13.21
CA PHE A 74 -4.08 -7.79 13.88
C PHE A 74 -3.62 -8.95 14.77
N GLY A 75 -2.33 -9.31 14.73
CA GLY A 75 -1.78 -10.43 15.51
C GLY A 75 -2.18 -11.81 14.99
N THR A 76 -2.89 -11.90 13.86
CA THR A 76 -3.33 -13.17 13.26
C THR A 76 -2.91 -13.26 11.78
N PRO A 77 -2.74 -14.48 11.24
CA PRO A 77 -2.51 -14.68 9.82
C PRO A 77 -3.64 -14.11 8.96
N LEU A 78 -3.32 -13.65 7.74
CA LEU A 78 -4.32 -13.27 6.76
C LEU A 78 -5.05 -14.54 6.27
N VAL A 79 -6.38 -14.51 6.34
CA VAL A 79 -7.24 -15.53 5.74
C VAL A 79 -7.84 -14.94 4.48
N VAL A 80 -7.46 -15.47 3.32
CA VAL A 80 -7.98 -15.01 2.02
C VAL A 80 -9.41 -15.50 1.85
N PHE A 81 -10.30 -14.61 1.43
CA PHE A 81 -11.68 -14.97 1.13
C PHE A 81 -11.78 -15.57 -0.28
N GLU A 82 -12.38 -16.75 -0.37
CA GLU A 82 -12.70 -17.41 -1.63
C GLU A 82 -14.20 -17.29 -1.91
N GLY A 83 -14.55 -16.73 -3.07
CA GLY A 83 -15.94 -16.54 -3.49
C GLY A 83 -16.04 -15.94 -4.88
N SER A 84 -17.25 -15.51 -5.26
CA SER A 84 -17.45 -14.83 -6.55
C SER A 84 -16.63 -13.54 -6.63
N TRP A 85 -16.26 -13.12 -7.85
CA TRP A 85 -15.49 -11.89 -8.09
C TRP A 85 -16.04 -10.68 -7.30
N LYS A 86 -17.35 -10.46 -7.34
CA LYS A 86 -18.01 -9.36 -6.62
C LYS A 86 -17.91 -9.52 -5.09
N ALA A 87 -17.98 -10.73 -4.57
CA ALA A 87 -17.81 -10.99 -3.15
C ALA A 87 -16.36 -10.78 -2.71
N THR A 88 -15.39 -11.25 -3.49
CA THR A 88 -13.95 -11.06 -3.25
C THR A 88 -13.56 -9.59 -3.26
N LEU A 89 -14.05 -8.80 -4.22
CA LEU A 89 -13.82 -7.35 -4.24
C LEU A 89 -14.39 -6.64 -3.00
N ARG A 90 -15.61 -7.00 -2.57
CA ARG A 90 -16.21 -6.41 -1.36
C ARG A 90 -15.41 -6.77 -0.12
N TRP A 91 -14.99 -8.02 0.01
CA TRP A 91 -14.11 -8.46 1.09
C TRP A 91 -12.79 -7.68 1.08
N ARG A 92 -12.16 -7.51 -0.09
CA ARG A 92 -10.91 -6.76 -0.23
C ARG A 92 -11.06 -5.31 0.20
N PHE A 93 -12.11 -4.61 -0.25
CA PHE A 93 -12.33 -3.22 0.17
C PHE A 93 -12.61 -3.09 1.67
N ALA A 94 -13.30 -4.07 2.26
CA ALA A 94 -13.52 -4.10 3.70
C ALA A 94 -12.22 -4.35 4.48
N LEU A 95 -11.36 -5.24 3.96
CA LEU A 95 -10.03 -5.50 4.52
C LEU A 95 -9.15 -4.24 4.43
N ASP A 96 -9.06 -3.60 3.26
CA ASP A 96 -8.30 -2.36 3.06
C ASP A 96 -8.72 -1.27 4.07
N ALA A 97 -10.04 -1.09 4.25
CA ALA A 97 -10.58 -0.14 5.21
C ALA A 97 -10.23 -0.51 6.66
N LYS A 98 -10.28 -1.80 7.01
CA LYS A 98 -9.88 -2.30 8.34
C LYS A 98 -8.38 -2.07 8.57
N MET A 99 -7.54 -2.35 7.58
CA MET A 99 -6.10 -2.14 7.62
C MET A 99 -5.75 -0.66 7.79
N LYS A 100 -6.36 0.24 7.01
CA LYS A 100 -6.21 1.70 7.20
C LYS A 100 -6.52 2.12 8.63
N ARG A 101 -7.71 1.77 9.15
CA ARG A 101 -8.12 2.15 10.50
C ARG A 101 -7.13 1.70 11.56
N GLN A 102 -6.67 0.45 11.45
CA GLN A 102 -5.73 -0.10 12.43
C GLN A 102 -4.33 0.51 12.30
N ALA A 103 -3.86 0.75 11.09
CA ALA A 103 -2.57 1.37 10.85
C ALA A 103 -2.53 2.80 11.40
N ILE A 104 -3.59 3.59 11.19
CA ILE A 104 -3.71 4.94 11.77
C ILE A 104 -3.71 4.89 13.30
N LYS A 105 -4.45 3.96 13.92
CA LYS A 105 -4.46 3.80 15.39
C LYS A 105 -3.07 3.50 15.96
N LEU A 106 -2.21 2.84 15.19
CA LEU A 106 -0.82 2.54 15.56
C LEU A 106 0.17 3.65 15.17
N GLY A 107 -0.31 4.78 14.67
CA GLY A 107 0.50 5.96 14.33
C GLY A 107 1.15 5.92 12.95
N TYR A 108 0.77 4.98 12.08
CA TYR A 108 1.25 4.94 10.69
C TYR A 108 0.48 5.91 9.80
N ASP A 109 1.17 6.55 8.86
CA ASP A 109 0.57 7.49 7.88
C ASP A 109 0.28 6.84 6.51
N SER A 110 0.81 5.64 6.31
CA SER A 110 0.75 4.91 5.06
C SER A 110 1.10 3.43 5.27
N ILE A 111 0.73 2.62 4.28
CA ILE A 111 1.17 1.22 4.16
C ILE A 111 1.94 1.09 2.83
N VAL A 112 3.14 0.53 2.92
CA VAL A 112 3.99 0.17 1.78
C VAL A 112 3.95 -1.35 1.64
N ILE A 113 3.30 -1.82 0.58
CA ILE A 113 3.15 -3.24 0.28
C ILE A 113 4.21 -3.62 -0.77
N LEU A 114 4.91 -4.71 -0.49
CA LEU A 114 5.92 -5.29 -1.37
C LEU A 114 5.54 -6.74 -1.66
N SER A 115 6.00 -7.27 -2.80
CA SER A 115 5.98 -8.72 -2.97
C SER A 115 6.85 -9.41 -1.91
N PRO A 116 6.62 -10.68 -1.57
CA PRO A 116 7.46 -11.41 -0.61
C PRO A 116 8.96 -11.36 -0.97
N ILE A 117 9.27 -11.47 -2.26
CA ILE A 117 10.64 -11.35 -2.78
C ILE A 117 11.18 -9.94 -2.54
N GLY A 118 10.42 -8.90 -2.90
CA GLY A 118 10.81 -7.51 -2.69
C GLY A 118 11.02 -7.18 -1.21
N PHE A 119 10.15 -7.67 -0.33
CA PHE A 119 10.31 -7.47 1.11
C PHE A 119 11.57 -8.14 1.65
N ASN A 120 11.90 -9.34 1.17
CA ASN A 120 13.15 -10.01 1.53
C ASN A 120 14.38 -9.27 1.01
N GLN A 121 14.34 -8.73 -0.23
CA GLN A 121 15.39 -7.86 -0.74
C GLN A 121 15.58 -6.58 0.09
N LEU A 122 14.48 -5.98 0.55
CA LEU A 122 14.52 -4.83 1.43
C LEU A 122 15.20 -5.16 2.76
N LYS A 123 14.93 -6.33 3.35
CA LYS A 123 15.62 -6.77 4.58
C LYS A 123 17.14 -6.86 4.38
N LEU A 124 17.59 -7.14 3.16
CA LEU A 124 19.01 -7.15 2.75
C LEU A 124 19.56 -5.77 2.36
N GLY A 125 18.76 -4.70 2.51
CA GLY A 125 19.16 -3.32 2.21
C GLY A 125 18.98 -2.89 0.75
N LYS A 126 18.34 -3.71 -0.09
CA LYS A 126 18.06 -3.39 -1.51
C LYS A 126 16.64 -2.85 -1.64
N ILE A 127 16.48 -1.65 -2.20
CA ILE A 127 15.15 -1.05 -2.43
C ILE A 127 14.50 -1.73 -3.65
N PRO A 128 13.32 -2.38 -3.50
CA PRO A 128 12.62 -2.99 -4.62
C PRO A 128 12.12 -1.94 -5.61
N ARG A 129 12.01 -2.33 -6.89
CA ARG A 129 11.47 -1.45 -7.95
C ARG A 129 9.94 -1.36 -7.88
N SER A 130 9.31 -2.52 -7.76
CA SER A 130 7.85 -2.68 -7.63
C SER A 130 7.44 -2.43 -6.19
N ILE A 131 6.60 -1.42 -5.99
CA ILE A 131 6.12 -0.97 -4.69
C ILE A 131 4.66 -0.55 -4.85
N GLU A 132 3.79 -1.11 -4.02
CA GLU A 132 2.43 -0.60 -3.86
C GLU A 132 2.37 0.29 -2.62
N LEU A 133 1.68 1.42 -2.72
CA LEU A 133 1.59 2.40 -1.66
C LEU A 133 0.13 2.77 -1.40
N ASN A 134 -0.31 2.60 -0.15
CA ASN A 134 -1.57 3.13 0.33
C ASN A 134 -1.29 4.32 1.27
N VAL A 135 -1.62 5.53 0.84
CA VAL A 135 -1.49 6.74 1.67
C VAL A 135 -2.82 7.09 2.33
N PHE A 136 -2.76 7.47 3.61
CA PHE A 136 -3.98 7.72 4.40
C PHE A 136 -4.44 9.17 4.44
N VAL A 137 -3.73 10.04 3.71
CA VAL A 137 -3.91 11.49 3.62
C VAL A 137 -5.30 11.94 4.09
N ALA A 138 -5.32 12.74 5.15
CA ALA A 138 -6.41 13.67 5.37
C ALA A 138 -6.36 14.64 4.20
N LEU A 139 -7.28 14.48 3.24
CA LEU A 139 -7.53 15.51 2.23
C LEU A 139 -7.94 16.81 2.93
#